data_AF-A0A836JCW9-F1
#
_entry.id   AF-A0A836JCW9-F1
#
_cell.length_a   1.000
_cell.length_b   1.000
_cell.length_c   1.000
_cell.angle_alpha   90.00
_cell.angle_beta   90.00
_cell.angle_gamma   90.00
#
_symmetry.space_group_name_H-M   'P 1'
#
loop_
_entity.id
_entity.type
_entity.pdbx_description
1 polymer ?
#
loop_
_entity_poly.entity_id
_entity_poly.type
_entity_poly.pdbx_seq_one_letter_code
_entity_poly.pdbx_strand_id
1 'polypeptide(L)' 'MATDQGSKLGLGKNKTIICMYSNYQVIQINKLPLVISFIASHSCNTGHVLSLENKIDPILSSLKNAVVEA' A
#
# COMPACT_ATOMS: atom_id res chain seq x y z
N MET A 1 3.58 -10.93 6.83
CA MET A 1 2.87 -10.55 5.59
C MET A 1 3.82 -10.60 4.39
N ALA A 2 3.33 -10.58 3.14
CA ALA A 2 4.18 -10.60 1.94
C ALA A 2 5.21 -9.45 1.92
N THR A 3 4.87 -8.29 2.48
CA THR A 3 5.79 -7.15 2.68
C THR A 3 7.02 -7.51 3.52
N ASP A 4 6.87 -8.33 4.56
CA ASP A 4 7.99 -8.70 5.44
C ASP A 4 8.95 -9.65 4.74
N GLN A 5 8.41 -10.55 3.90
CA GLN A 5 9.23 -11.45 3.10
C GLN A 5 9.90 -10.71 1.94
N GLY A 6 9.19 -9.78 1.29
CA GLY A 6 9.76 -8.93 0.26
C GLY A 6 10.94 -8.08 0.76
N SER A 7 10.89 -7.64 2.02
CA SER A 7 11.99 -6.89 2.66
C SER A 7 13.25 -7.73 2.90
N LYS A 8 13.16 -9.07 2.83
CA LYS A 8 14.29 -10.00 3.04
C LYS A 8 15.03 -10.34 1.74
N LEU A 9 14.64 -9.77 0.61
CA LEU A 9 15.27 -10.02 -0.70
C LEU A 9 16.61 -9.27 -0.89
N GLY A 10 17.07 -8.52 0.10
CA GLY A 10 18.32 -7.73 0.01
C GLY A 10 18.17 -6.40 -0.73
N LEU A 11 16.95 -5.99 -1.09
CA LEU A 11 16.65 -4.74 -1.81
C LEU A 11 16.18 -3.60 -0.89
N GLY A 12 16.37 -3.75 0.41
CA GLY A 12 15.86 -2.85 1.43
C GLY A 12 14.39 -3.14 1.81
N LYS A 13 13.77 -2.20 2.53
CA LYS A 13 12.41 -2.36 3.07
C LYS A 13 11.38 -2.28 1.93
N ASN A 14 10.48 -3.27 1.87
CA ASN A 14 9.36 -3.25 0.93
C ASN A 14 8.40 -2.10 1.25
N LYS A 15 8.12 -1.28 0.22
CA LYS A 15 7.21 -0.14 0.31
C LYS A 15 5.83 -0.45 -0.25
N THR A 16 5.79 -1.15 -1.38
CA THR A 16 4.55 -1.41 -2.12
C THR A 16 4.59 -2.79 -2.75
N ILE A 17 3.43 -3.44 -2.81
CA ILE A 17 3.19 -4.67 -3.57
C ILE A 17 2.04 -4.40 -4.53
N ILE A 18 2.20 -4.79 -5.79
CA ILE A 18 1.19 -4.63 -6.83
C ILE A 18 0.87 -6.02 -7.38
N CYS A 19 -0.39 -6.44 -7.26
CA CYS A 19 -0.90 -7.70 -7.78
C CYS A 19 -1.85 -7.41 -8.94
N MET A 20 -1.47 -7.84 -10.15
CA MET A 20 -2.31 -7.71 -11.35
C MET A 20 -3.07 -9.03 -11.56
N TYR A 21 -4.40 -8.96 -11.62
CA TYR A 21 -5.29 -10.07 -11.97
C TYR A 21 -6.02 -9.77 -13.28
N SER A 22 -6.71 -10.76 -13.85
CA SER A 22 -7.38 -10.62 -15.15
C SER A 22 -8.39 -9.48 -15.20
N ASN A 23 -9.13 -9.24 -14.09
CA ASN A 23 -10.22 -8.26 -14.06
C ASN A 23 -9.95 -7.07 -13.14
N TYR A 24 -9.00 -7.20 -12.21
CA TYR A 24 -8.70 -6.18 -11.20
C TYR A 24 -7.22 -6.15 -10.87
N GLN A 25 -6.78 -5.08 -10.23
CA GLN A 25 -5.46 -4.95 -9.66
C GLN A 25 -5.59 -4.57 -8.19
N VAL A 26 -4.66 -5.07 -7.37
CA VAL A 26 -4.56 -4.73 -5.95
C VAL A 26 -3.21 -4.07 -5.73
N ILE A 27 -3.23 -2.82 -5.26
CA ILE A 27 -2.03 -2.08 -4.86
C ILE A 27 -2.03 -1.97 -3.35
N GLN A 28 -1.07 -2.63 -2.70
CA GLN A 28 -0.90 -2.57 -1.25
C GLN A 28 0.32 -1.72 -0.91
N ILE A 29 0.12 -0.66 -0.11
CA ILE A 29 1.17 0.26 0.32
C ILE A 29 1.43 0.03 1.81
N ASN A 30 2.70 -0.15 2.15
CA ASN A 30 3.19 -0.36 3.51
C ASN A 30 3.34 0.99 4.25
N LYS A 31 2.38 1.31 5.13
CA LYS A 31 2.33 2.55 5.93
C LYS A 31 2.16 2.23 7.42
N LEU A 32 3.02 1.36 7.96
CA LEU A 32 2.94 0.87 9.34
C LEU A 32 2.56 1.97 10.36
N PRO A 33 1.66 1.67 11.31
CA PRO A 33 1.02 0.37 11.56
C PRO A 33 -0.10 0.00 10.58
N LEU A 34 -0.39 0.85 9.59
CA LEU A 34 -1.45 0.63 8.60
C LEU A 34 -0.93 -0.06 7.33
N VAL A 35 -1.81 -0.82 6.69
CA VAL A 35 -1.62 -1.30 5.31
C VAL A 35 -2.77 -0.77 4.47
N ILE A 36 -2.45 -0.03 3.41
CA ILE A 36 -3.46 0.57 2.53
C ILE A 36 -3.61 -0.34 1.33
N SER A 37 -4.83 -0.75 1.01
CA SER A 37 -5.11 -1.59 -0.16
C SER A 37 -6.06 -0.86 -1.11
N PHE A 38 -5.58 -0.53 -2.29
CA PHE A 38 -6.41 -0.05 -3.39
C PHE A 38 -6.82 -1.23 -4.25
N ILE A 39 -8.12 -1.33 -4.55
CA ILE A 39 -8.69 -2.29 -5.49
C ILE A 39 -9.21 -1.48 -6.67
N ALA A 40 -8.70 -1.76 -7.86
CA ALA A 40 -9.09 -1.06 -9.08
C ALA A 40 -9.29 -2.06 -10.24
N SER A 41 -9.91 -1.62 -11.33
CA SER A 41 -9.98 -2.44 -12.55
C SER A 41 -8.58 -2.76 -13.07
N HIS A 42 -8.41 -3.88 -13.77
CA HIS A 42 -7.12 -4.24 -14.38
C HIS A 42 -6.60 -3.15 -15.36
N SER A 43 -7.51 -2.37 -15.96
CA SER A 43 -7.21 -1.27 -16.88
C SER A 43 -6.92 0.08 -16.21
N CYS A 44 -7.02 0.16 -14.89
CA CYS A 44 -6.75 1.41 -14.16
C CYS A 44 -5.27 1.80 -14.24
N ASN A 45 -4.99 3.11 -14.30
CA ASN A 45 -3.62 3.61 -14.28
C ASN A 45 -3.02 3.48 -12.87
N THR A 46 -2.12 2.50 -12.71
CA THR A 46 -1.42 2.22 -11.44
C THR A 46 -0.59 3.41 -10.96
N GLY A 47 0.06 4.15 -11.86
CA GLY A 47 0.84 5.33 -11.52
C GLY A 47 0.00 6.44 -10.87
N HIS A 48 -1.23 6.64 -11.35
CA HIS A 48 -2.16 7.56 -10.70
C HIS A 48 -2.53 7.10 -9.30
N VAL A 49 -2.77 5.80 -9.09
CA VAL A 49 -3.06 5.26 -7.75
C VAL A 49 -1.87 5.46 -6.81
N LEU A 50 -0.64 5.23 -7.27
CA LEU A 50 0.57 5.49 -6.49
C LEU A 50 0.70 6.98 -6.13
N SER A 51 0.35 7.88 -7.05
CA SER A 51 0.38 9.33 -6.78
C SER A 51 -0.62 9.78 -5.71
N LEU A 52 -1.70 9.01 -5.48
CA LEU A 52 -2.69 9.30 -4.45
C LEU A 52 -2.12 9.11 -3.05
N GLU A 53 -1.11 8.26 -2.86
CA GLU A 53 -0.47 8.00 -1.56
C GLU A 53 -0.12 9.31 -0.83
N ASN A 54 0.57 10.22 -1.53
CA ASN A 54 0.99 11.50 -0.96
C ASN A 54 -0.18 12.42 -0.60
N LYS A 55 -1.32 12.28 -1.30
CA LYS A 55 -2.51 13.10 -1.05
C LYS A 55 -3.30 12.60 0.16
N ILE A 56 -3.23 11.31 0.47
CA ILE A 56 -3.98 10.71 1.58
C ILE A 56 -3.18 10.65 2.89
N ASP A 57 -1.86 10.88 2.85
CA ASP A 57 -0.98 10.91 4.03
C ASP A 57 -1.48 11.77 5.21
N PRO A 58 -2.10 12.96 5.00
CA PRO A 58 -2.67 13.73 6.10
C PRO A 58 -3.78 12.97 6.84
N ILE A 59 -4.65 12.29 6.11
CA ILE A 59 -5.79 11.51 6.66
C ILE A 59 -5.27 10.28 7.40
N LEU A 60 -4.28 9.61 6.81
CA LEU A 60 -3.67 8.40 7.39
C LEU A 60 -2.99 8.71 8.72
N SER A 61 -2.38 9.89 8.86
CA SER A 61 -1.69 10.29 10.08
C SER A 61 -2.64 10.33 11.28
N SER A 62 -3.86 10.86 11.11
CA SER A 62 -4.89 10.81 12.14
C SER A 62 -5.38 9.39 12.39
N LEU A 63 -5.55 8.58 11.33
CA LEU A 63 -6.04 7.20 11.43
C LEU A 63 -5.07 6.26 12.16
N LYS A 64 -3.76 6.50 12.05
CA LYS A 64 -2.74 5.71 12.76
C LYS A 64 -2.98 5.70 14.27
N ASN A 65 -3.44 6.80 14.85
CA ASN A 65 -3.71 6.90 16.28
C ASN A 65 -4.81 5.95 16.78
N ALA A 66 -5.68 5.46 15.88
CA ALA A 66 -6.71 4.50 16.26
C ALA A 66 -6.19 3.05 16.34
N VAL A 67 -4.98 2.79 15.85
CA VAL A 67 -4.38 1.44 15.75
C VAL A 67 -3.09 1.33 16.57
N VAL A 68 -2.44 2.45 16.89
CA VAL A 68 -1.35 2.46 17.87
C VAL A 68 -1.97 2.14 19.23
N GLU A 69 -1.54 1.03 19.84
CA GLU A 69 -1.92 0.65 21.20
C GLU A 69 -1.65 1.80 22.18
N ALA A 70 -2.58 2.01 23.11
CA ALA A 70 -2.44 2.93 24.24
C ALA A 70 -1.33 2.49 25.19
#